data_AF-A0A383RIR8-F1
#
_entry.id   AF-A0A383RIR8-F1
#
_cell.length_a   1.000
_cell.length_b   1.000
_cell.length_c   1.000
_cell.angle_alpha   90.00
_cell.angle_beta   90.00
_cell.angle_gamma   90.00
#
_symmetry.space_group_name_H-M   'P 1'
#
loop_
_entity.id
_entity.type
_entity.pdbx_description
1 polymer ?
#
loop_
_entity_poly.entity_id
_entity_poly.type
_entity_poly.pdbx_seq_one_letter_code
_entity_poly.pdbx_strand_id
1 'polypeptide(L)'
;MSMKNNWNVPYSSIVWFYNAMKAHTKVISVERELDILFTITDIEDRTYKALLLDEYRMGEAAVYKAIEEFGNFDFIVFGGNWNEATSEAYKVAKENNIALFNYSGIMGALNLTNPKRYKQIAKKKNTAKPREGA
;
A
#
# COMPACT_ATOMS: atom_id res chain seq x y z
N MET A 1 -16.31 7.35 -21.73
CA MET A 1 -15.93 6.12 -21.03
C MET A 1 -15.32 6.49 -19.69
N SER A 2 -15.80 5.93 -18.58
CA SER A 2 -15.15 6.12 -17.28
C SER A 2 -13.74 5.54 -17.38
N MET A 3 -12.71 6.35 -17.09
CA MET A 3 -11.31 5.92 -17.03
C MET A 3 -10.96 5.23 -15.70
N LYS A 4 -11.98 4.86 -14.93
CA LYS A 4 -11.88 4.32 -13.57
C LYS A 4 -12.68 3.04 -13.44
N ASN A 5 -12.18 2.13 -12.62
CA ASN A 5 -12.82 0.84 -12.34
C ASN A 5 -13.88 0.93 -11.22
N ASN A 6 -14.43 -0.22 -10.80
CA ASN A 6 -15.45 -0.31 -9.74
C ASN A 6 -14.97 0.18 -8.35
N TRP A 7 -13.66 0.35 -8.19
CA TRP A 7 -13.00 0.92 -7.02
C TRP A 7 -12.56 2.37 -7.21
N ASN A 8 -13.01 3.02 -8.29
CA ASN A 8 -12.70 4.40 -8.63
C ASN A 8 -11.19 4.66 -8.84
N VAL A 9 -10.39 3.60 -9.06
CA VAL A 9 -8.95 3.69 -9.30
C VAL A 9 -8.72 4.14 -10.74
N PRO A 10 -7.99 5.26 -10.98
CA PRO A 10 -7.68 5.71 -12.32
C PRO A 10 -6.76 4.74 -13.06
N TYR A 11 -7.02 4.53 -14.35
CA TYR A 11 -6.13 3.74 -15.21
C TYR A 11 -4.68 4.25 -15.20
N SER A 12 -4.48 5.57 -15.12
CA SER A 12 -3.14 6.16 -14.98
C SER A 12 -2.40 5.69 -13.73
N SER A 13 -3.11 5.57 -12.60
CA SER A 13 -2.52 5.09 -11.33
C SER A 13 -2.15 3.61 -11.43
N ILE A 14 -2.98 2.82 -12.08
CA ILE A 14 -2.73 1.39 -12.36
C ILE A 14 -1.47 1.23 -13.22
N VAL A 15 -1.39 1.94 -14.35
CA VAL A 15 -0.23 1.88 -15.27
C VAL A 15 1.03 2.37 -14.58
N TRP A 16 0.93 3.47 -13.84
CA TRP A 16 2.07 4.01 -13.09
C TRP A 16 2.57 2.99 -12.07
N PHE A 17 1.69 2.41 -11.25
CA PHE A 17 2.07 1.44 -10.24
C PHE A 17 2.72 0.20 -10.86
N TYR A 18 2.12 -0.36 -11.91
CA TYR A 18 2.66 -1.49 -12.65
C TYR A 18 4.08 -1.21 -13.16
N ASN A 19 4.27 -0.08 -13.84
CA ASN A 19 5.58 0.30 -14.37
C ASN A 19 6.61 0.54 -13.26
N ALA A 20 6.19 1.14 -12.15
CA ALA A 20 7.07 1.44 -11.04
C ALA A 20 7.52 0.16 -10.30
N MET A 21 6.63 -0.83 -10.12
CA MET A 21 6.99 -2.15 -9.60
C MET A 21 7.93 -2.88 -10.57
N LYS A 22 7.63 -2.86 -11.88
CA LYS A 22 8.46 -3.49 -12.91
C LYS A 22 9.87 -2.89 -13.00
N ALA A 23 10.02 -1.60 -12.73
CA ALA A 23 11.31 -0.91 -12.74
C ALA A 23 12.09 -1.04 -11.41
N HIS A 24 11.47 -1.58 -10.35
CA HIS A 24 12.10 -1.67 -9.04
C HIS A 24 13.19 -2.74 -9.04
N THR A 25 14.39 -2.39 -8.56
CA THR A 25 15.59 -3.26 -8.64
C THR A 25 15.50 -4.56 -7.85
N LYS A 26 14.52 -4.67 -6.95
CA LYS A 26 14.24 -5.87 -6.15
C LYS A 26 13.10 -6.74 -6.70
N VAL A 27 12.49 -6.36 -7.81
CA VAL A 27 11.35 -7.07 -8.41
C VAL A 27 11.81 -7.78 -9.69
N ILE A 28 11.46 -9.06 -9.85
CA ILE A 28 11.75 -9.85 -11.05
C ILE A 28 10.56 -9.84 -12.00
N SER A 29 9.34 -9.97 -11.46
CA SER A 29 8.11 -10.00 -12.23
C SER A 29 6.96 -9.32 -11.50
N VAL A 30 6.03 -8.82 -12.31
CA VAL A 30 4.77 -8.22 -11.85
C VAL A 30 3.67 -8.71 -12.78
N GLU A 31 2.69 -9.38 -12.20
CA GLU A 31 1.49 -9.81 -12.88
C GLU A 31 0.29 -9.03 -12.35
N ARG A 32 -0.69 -8.79 -13.23
CA ARG A 32 -1.88 -8.02 -12.90
C ARG A 32 -3.10 -8.92 -13.04
N GLU A 33 -3.89 -8.99 -11.98
CA GLU A 33 -5.10 -9.77 -11.84
C GLU A 33 -6.25 -8.85 -11.39
N LEU A 34 -7.49 -9.20 -11.72
CA LEU A 34 -8.69 -8.53 -11.19
C LEU A 34 -8.62 -6.98 -11.24
N ASP A 35 -8.01 -6.45 -12.30
CA ASP A 35 -7.82 -5.03 -12.59
C ASP A 35 -6.87 -4.27 -11.63
N ILE A 36 -6.94 -4.47 -10.31
CA ILE A 36 -6.15 -3.73 -9.30
C ILE A 36 -5.40 -4.62 -8.32
N LEU A 37 -5.43 -5.94 -8.51
CA LEU A 37 -4.62 -6.88 -7.74
C LEU A 37 -3.33 -7.17 -8.52
N PHE A 38 -2.19 -7.09 -7.83
CA PHE A 38 -0.89 -7.33 -8.43
C PHE A 38 -0.17 -8.44 -7.69
N THR A 39 0.35 -9.40 -8.43
CA THR A 39 1.25 -10.43 -7.93
C THR A 39 2.68 -9.98 -8.23
N ILE A 40 3.47 -9.72 -7.20
CA ILE A 40 4.83 -9.19 -7.29
C ILE A 40 5.79 -10.27 -6.80
N THR A 41 6.73 -10.68 -7.65
CA THR A 41 7.79 -11.61 -7.27
C THR A 41 9.11 -10.88 -7.18
N ASP A 42 9.79 -11.01 -6.04
CA ASP A 42 11.05 -10.35 -5.76
C ASP A 42 12.27 -11.22 -6.11
N ILE A 43 13.48 -10.63 -6.07
CA ILE A 43 14.74 -11.29 -6.41
C ILE A 43 15.11 -12.50 -5.53
N GLU A 44 14.41 -12.70 -4.41
CA GLU A 44 14.55 -13.85 -3.52
C GLU A 44 13.44 -14.89 -3.76
N ASP A 45 12.72 -14.79 -4.89
CA ASP A 45 11.59 -15.63 -5.30
C ASP A 45 10.40 -15.58 -4.33
N ARG A 46 10.29 -14.52 -3.53
CA ARG A 46 9.14 -14.30 -2.66
C ARG A 46 8.03 -13.61 -3.44
N THR A 47 6.82 -14.13 -3.29
CA THR A 47 5.65 -13.61 -3.97
C THR A 47 4.73 -12.87 -3.00
N TYR A 48 4.23 -11.71 -3.41
CA TYR A 48 3.32 -10.87 -2.65
C TYR A 48 2.13 -10.45 -3.48
N LYS A 49 0.94 -10.42 -2.85
CA LYS A 49 -0.27 -9.85 -3.44
C LYS A 49 -0.51 -8.43 -2.94
N ALA A 50 -0.50 -7.46 -3.85
CA ALA A 50 -0.72 -6.05 -3.57
C ALA A 50 -2.01 -5.55 -4.22
N LEU A 51 -2.94 -5.04 -3.41
CA LEU A 51 -4.16 -4.40 -3.89
C LEU A 51 -3.95 -2.88 -4.01
N LEU A 52 -4.19 -2.32 -5.19
CA LEU A 52 -4.07 -0.88 -5.45
C LEU A 52 -5.41 -0.18 -5.25
N LEU A 53 -5.44 0.82 -4.37
CA LEU A 53 -6.58 1.70 -4.12
C LEU A 53 -6.19 3.16 -4.33
N ASP A 54 -7.16 4.03 -4.63
CA ASP A 54 -6.97 5.47 -4.84
C ASP A 54 -7.61 6.30 -3.71
N GLU A 55 -7.19 6.02 -2.48
CA GLU A 55 -7.76 6.61 -1.26
C GLU A 55 -6.84 7.70 -0.70
N TYR A 56 -7.26 8.96 -0.77
CA TYR A 56 -6.49 10.08 -0.17
C TYR A 56 -6.32 9.91 1.35
N ARG A 57 -7.38 9.43 2.01
CA ARG A 57 -7.37 9.06 3.43
C ARG A 57 -7.91 7.65 3.59
N MET A 58 -7.03 6.66 3.70
CA MET A 58 -7.42 5.26 3.79
C MET A 58 -8.09 4.99 5.15
N GLY A 59 -9.37 4.63 5.12
CA GLY A 59 -10.17 4.27 6.30
C GLY A 59 -10.40 2.76 6.44
N GLU A 60 -10.84 2.32 7.62
CA GLU A 60 -11.09 0.90 7.90
C GLU A 60 -12.17 0.27 7.02
N ALA A 61 -13.20 1.04 6.62
CA ALA A 61 -14.27 0.55 5.75
C ALA A 61 -13.74 0.06 4.39
N ALA A 62 -12.77 0.77 3.81
CA ALA A 62 -12.12 0.36 2.58
C ALA A 62 -11.28 -0.91 2.77
N VAL A 63 -10.65 -1.09 3.94
CA VAL A 63 -9.92 -2.32 4.28
C VAL A 63 -10.89 -3.51 4.37
N TYR A 64 -11.99 -3.38 5.11
CA TYR A 64 -13.00 -4.44 5.23
C TYR A 64 -13.58 -4.84 3.88
N LYS A 65 -13.99 -3.85 3.07
CA LYS A 65 -14.52 -4.09 1.73
C LYS A 65 -13.49 -4.82 0.85
N ALA A 66 -12.21 -4.45 0.95
CA ALA A 66 -11.16 -5.08 0.17
C ALA A 66 -10.96 -6.55 0.56
N ILE A 67 -10.98 -6.85 1.86
CA ILE A 67 -10.91 -8.22 2.38
C ILE A 67 -12.10 -9.05 1.90
N GLU A 68 -13.31 -8.49 1.95
CA GLU A 68 -14.52 -9.17 1.50
C GLU A 68 -14.49 -9.49 0.00
N GLU A 69 -14.01 -8.57 -0.84
CA GLU A 69 -14.05 -8.71 -2.31
C GLU A 69 -12.87 -9.49 -2.89
N PHE A 70 -11.65 -9.32 -2.35
CA PHE A 70 -10.43 -9.93 -2.92
C PHE A 70 -9.88 -11.09 -2.08
N GLY A 71 -10.42 -11.32 -0.87
CA GLY A 71 -9.94 -12.36 0.03
C GLY A 71 -8.52 -12.07 0.52
N ASN A 72 -7.60 -13.01 0.26
CA ASN A 72 -6.24 -12.96 0.82
C ASN A 72 -5.28 -12.16 -0.07
N PHE A 73 -4.72 -11.10 0.49
CA PHE A 73 -3.62 -10.32 -0.07
C PHE A 73 -2.69 -9.82 1.04
N ASP A 74 -1.48 -9.42 0.67
CA ASP A 74 -0.43 -9.05 1.60
C ASP A 74 -0.39 -7.55 1.89
N PHE A 75 -0.65 -6.74 0.87
CA PHE A 75 -0.50 -5.30 0.91
C PHE A 75 -1.74 -4.58 0.36
N ILE A 76 -2.05 -3.42 0.94
CA ILE A 76 -2.86 -2.39 0.27
C ILE A 76 -1.96 -1.20 -0.01
N VAL A 77 -1.97 -0.76 -1.26
CA VAL A 77 -1.28 0.45 -1.72
C VAL A 77 -2.32 1.51 -2.02
N PHE A 78 -2.46 2.52 -1.17
CA PHE A 78 -3.60 3.47 -1.19
C PHE A 78 -3.28 4.82 -1.86
N GLY A 79 -2.50 4.82 -2.94
CA GLY A 79 -2.27 6.01 -3.77
C GLY A 79 -1.01 6.82 -3.46
N GLY A 80 -1.06 8.12 -3.75
CA GLY A 80 0.09 9.03 -3.83
C GLY A 80 0.92 9.18 -2.55
N ASN A 81 2.14 9.71 -2.69
CA ASN A 81 3.12 9.85 -1.60
C ASN A 81 2.62 10.67 -0.39
N TRP A 82 1.60 11.51 -0.57
CA TRP A 82 1.03 12.38 0.46
C TRP A 82 -0.21 11.79 1.14
N ASN A 83 -0.67 10.62 0.69
CA ASN A 83 -1.82 9.95 1.26
C ASN A 83 -1.45 9.35 2.61
N GLU A 84 -2.43 9.31 3.51
CA GLU A 84 -2.28 8.74 4.85
C GLU A 84 -3.43 7.77 5.15
N ALA A 85 -3.16 6.77 5.98
CA ALA A 85 -4.19 5.87 6.51
C ALA A 85 -4.54 6.28 7.94
N THR A 86 -5.79 6.05 8.34
CA THR A 86 -6.22 6.28 9.72
C THR A 86 -5.64 5.22 10.66
N SER A 87 -5.63 5.52 11.95
CA SER A 87 -5.17 4.57 12.98
C SER A 87 -6.01 3.30 12.98
N GLU A 88 -7.31 3.44 12.71
CA GLU A 88 -8.28 2.36 12.62
C GLU A 88 -8.00 1.48 11.40
N ALA A 89 -7.69 2.07 10.24
CA ALA A 89 -7.30 1.32 9.05
C ALA A 89 -6.04 0.47 9.31
N TYR A 90 -5.01 1.04 9.94
CA TYR A 90 -3.82 0.29 10.34
C TYR A 90 -4.15 -0.84 11.32
N LYS A 91 -5.01 -0.58 12.30
CA LYS A 91 -5.44 -1.59 13.28
C LYS A 91 -6.10 -2.77 12.58
N VAL A 92 -7.13 -2.53 11.76
CA VAL A 92 -7.88 -3.57 11.05
C VAL A 92 -6.97 -4.32 10.07
N ALA A 93 -6.13 -3.61 9.30
CA ALA A 93 -5.21 -4.26 8.37
C ALA A 93 -4.22 -5.17 9.11
N LYS A 94 -3.66 -4.71 10.23
CA LYS A 94 -2.72 -5.49 11.04
C LYS A 94 -3.37 -6.74 11.64
N GLU A 95 -4.60 -6.64 12.14
CA GLU A 95 -5.38 -7.77 12.65
C GLU A 95 -5.61 -8.84 11.56
N ASN A 96 -5.62 -8.43 10.29
CA ASN A 96 -5.77 -9.30 9.12
C ASN A 96 -4.44 -9.61 8.40
N ASN A 97 -3.28 -9.33 9.01
CA ASN A 97 -1.94 -9.58 8.45
C ASN A 97 -1.67 -8.89 7.08
N ILE A 98 -2.31 -7.73 6.88
CA ILE A 98 -2.16 -6.85 5.72
C ILE A 98 -1.30 -5.65 6.12
N ALA A 99 -0.32 -5.29 5.28
CA ALA A 99 0.42 -4.05 5.44
C ALA A 99 -0.16 -2.94 4.55
N LEU A 100 -0.29 -1.73 5.10
CA LEU A 100 -0.76 -0.56 4.37
C LEU A 100 0.43 0.30 3.94
N PHE A 101 0.47 0.69 2.67
CA PHE A 101 1.51 1.55 2.12
C PHE A 101 0.91 2.65 1.23
N ASN A 102 1.53 3.84 1.27
CA ASN A 102 1.49 4.72 0.12
C ASN A 102 2.60 4.34 -0.87
N TYR A 103 2.71 5.04 -2.00
CA TYR A 103 3.73 4.75 -3.01
C TYR A 103 5.17 4.76 -2.48
N SER A 104 5.59 5.80 -1.73
CA SER A 104 6.92 5.81 -1.10
C SER A 104 7.13 4.62 -0.15
N GLY A 105 6.07 4.25 0.59
CA GLY A 105 6.10 3.17 1.57
C GLY A 105 6.39 1.81 0.94
N ILE A 106 5.67 1.44 -0.12
CA ILE A 106 5.88 0.15 -0.79
C ILE A 106 7.26 0.08 -1.46
N MET A 107 7.72 1.17 -2.07
CA MET A 107 9.07 1.25 -2.65
C MET A 107 10.15 1.04 -1.58
N GLY A 108 9.99 1.66 -0.40
CA GLY A 108 10.90 1.44 0.72
C GLY A 108 10.81 0.01 1.28
N ALA A 109 9.60 -0.55 1.36
CA ALA A 109 9.34 -1.86 1.93
C ALA A 109 9.99 -3.00 1.14
N LEU A 110 9.94 -2.93 -0.19
CA LEU A 110 10.53 -3.94 -1.08
C LEU A 110 12.07 -4.04 -0.98
N ASN A 111 12.74 -3.07 -0.36
CA ASN A 111 14.17 -3.14 -0.07
C ASN A 111 14.51 -3.92 1.21
N LEU A 112 13.51 -4.35 1.98
CA LEU A 112 13.70 -5.13 3.21
C LEU A 112 13.48 -6.63 2.97
N THR A 113 14.14 -7.46 3.77
CA THR A 113 13.89 -8.92 3.82
C THR A 113 12.47 -9.28 4.29
N ASN A 114 11.78 -8.37 4.98
CA ASN A 114 10.38 -8.56 5.35
C ASN A 114 9.59 -7.26 5.09
N PRO A 115 9.05 -7.10 3.86
CA PRO A 115 8.33 -5.89 3.48
C PRO A 115 7.11 -5.58 4.37
N LYS A 116 6.39 -6.59 4.88
CA LYS A 116 5.24 -6.40 5.79
C LYS A 116 5.60 -5.65 7.08
N ARG A 117 6.86 -5.73 7.51
CA ARG A 117 7.37 -5.05 8.72
C ARG A 117 7.88 -3.64 8.45
N TYR A 118 7.83 -3.15 7.20
CA TYR A 118 8.24 -1.79 6.88
C TYR A 118 7.35 -0.80 7.62
N LYS A 119 7.97 -0.11 8.59
CA LYS A 119 7.49 1.05 9.35
C LYS A 119 6.02 1.41 9.10
N GLN A 120 5.11 0.65 9.72
CA GLN A 120 3.76 1.13 10.02
C GLN A 120 3.84 2.12 11.18
N ILE A 121 4.69 3.13 11.03
CA ILE A 121 4.86 4.17 12.03
C ILE A 121 3.67 5.10 11.82
N ALA A 122 2.60 4.85 12.59
CA ALA A 122 1.80 5.95 13.12
C ALA A 122 2.81 7.00 13.55
N LYS A 123 2.85 8.14 12.82
CA LYS A 123 3.66 9.30 13.21
C LYS A 123 3.40 9.48 14.69
N LYS A 124 4.34 9.06 15.56
CA LYS A 124 4.39 9.50 16.94
C LYS A 124 4.24 10.99 16.79
N LYS A 125 3.16 11.53 17.37
CA LYS A 125 2.91 12.96 17.53
C LYS A 125 4.25 13.66 17.59
N ASN A 126 4.43 14.72 16.79
CA ASN A 126 5.40 15.75 17.11
C ASN A 126 5.26 16.02 18.61
N THR A 127 6.10 15.42 19.44
CA THR A 127 6.42 15.95 20.75
C THR A 127 7.25 17.17 20.39
N ALA A 128 6.54 18.28 20.13
CA ALA A 128 7.11 19.59 20.26
C ALA A 128 7.83 19.58 21.61
N LYS A 129 9.16 19.60 21.58
CA LYS A 129 9.92 19.98 22.76
C LYS A 129 9.33 21.32 23.21
N PRO A 130 8.95 21.49 24.49
CA PRO A 130 8.71 22.82 25.00
C PRO A 130 9.97 23.65 24.71
N ARG A 131 9.82 24.85 24.17
CA ARG A 131 10.90 25.81 24.17
C ARG A 131 11.15 26.16 25.64
N GLU A 132 12.18 25.55 26.22
CA GLU A 132 12.81 26.06 27.43
C GLU A 132 13.58 27.33 27.03
N GLY A 133 13.18 28.47 27.61
CA GLY A 133 14.02 29.62 27.90
C GLY A 133 14.52 30.48 26.73
N ALA A 134 13.96 31.68 26.60
CA ALA A 134 14.70 32.95 26.67
C ALA A 134 13.69 34.08 26.99
#